data_AF-A0A859DQY0-F1
#
_entry.id   AF-A0A859DQY0-F1
#
_cell.length_a   1.000
_cell.length_b   1.000
_cell.length_c   1.000
_cell.angle_alpha   90.00
_cell.angle_beta   90.00
_cell.angle_gamma   90.00
#
_symmetry.space_group_name_H-M   'P 1'
#
loop_
_entity.id
_entity.type
_entity.pdbx_description
1 polymer ?
#
loop_
_entity_poly.entity_id
_entity_poly.type
_entity_poly.pdbx_seq_one_letter_code
_entity_poly.pdbx_strand_id
1 'polypeptide(L)'
;MARTSNVFARVEPEIKKQAEEVLNQLGIPMSNAVGMFLRQVVLQRGIPFEMKLPANAPIAFGALTKKQFDTEMNKGMDDIKAGKVYSSDTVEKEMKRDFGV
;
A
#
# COMPACT_ATOMS: atom_id res chain seq x y z
N MET A 1 -28.11 17.99 -23.83
CA MET A 1 -27.24 16.91 -24.35
C MET A 1 -25.94 16.93 -23.57
N ALA A 2 -25.59 15.86 -22.84
CA ALA A 2 -24.31 15.80 -22.13
C ALA A 2 -23.18 15.71 -23.15
N ARG A 3 -22.22 16.64 -23.11
CA ARG A 3 -21.02 16.58 -23.95
C ARG A 3 -20.15 15.43 -23.43
N THR A 4 -20.18 14.30 -24.10
CA THR A 4 -19.29 13.17 -23.83
C THR A 4 -17.94 13.44 -24.48
N SER A 5 -16.86 13.34 -23.70
CA SER A 5 -15.49 13.38 -24.20
C SER A 5 -14.87 12.00 -24.10
N ASN A 6 -14.13 11.58 -25.14
CA ASN A 6 -13.40 10.32 -25.12
C ASN A 6 -12.10 10.47 -24.35
N VAL A 7 -11.72 9.44 -23.59
CA VAL A 7 -10.45 9.37 -22.85
C VAL A 7 -9.66 8.18 -23.38
N PHE A 8 -8.45 8.42 -23.86
CA PHE A 8 -7.53 7.38 -24.30
C PHE A 8 -6.34 7.32 -23.33
N ALA A 9 -6.05 6.13 -22.81
CA ALA A 9 -4.92 5.89 -21.92
C ALA A 9 -4.13 4.67 -22.43
N ARG A 10 -2.79 4.78 -22.43
CA ARG A 10 -1.92 3.64 -22.68
C ARG A 10 -1.71 2.89 -21.37
N VAL A 11 -1.99 1.59 -21.37
CA VAL A 11 -1.86 0.71 -20.21
C VAL A 11 -1.19 -0.57 -20.68
N GLU A 12 -0.36 -1.16 -19.82
CA GLU A 12 0.23 -2.48 -20.08
C GLU A 12 -0.88 -3.55 -20.17
N PRO A 13 -0.81 -4.50 -21.13
CA PRO A 13 -1.85 -5.51 -21.32
C PRO A 13 -2.14 -6.34 -20.06
N GLU A 14 -1.10 -6.70 -19.31
CA GLU A 14 -1.23 -7.49 -18.08
C GLU A 14 -1.97 -6.72 -16.99
N ILE A 15 -1.61 -5.45 -16.78
CA ILE A 15 -2.28 -4.57 -15.81
C ILE A 15 -3.74 -4.35 -16.20
N LYS A 16 -4.02 -4.15 -17.49
CA LYS A 16 -5.38 -4.02 -17.99
C LYS A 16 -6.21 -5.27 -17.65
N LYS A 17 -5.68 -6.46 -17.93
CA LYS A 17 -6.38 -7.72 -17.67
C LYS A 17 -6.67 -7.92 -16.18
N GLN A 18 -5.68 -7.67 -15.32
CA GLN A 18 -5.85 -7.75 -13.86
C GLN A 18 -6.90 -6.75 -13.35
N ALA A 19 -6.86 -5.51 -13.84
CA ALA A 19 -7.84 -4.50 -13.46
C ALA A 19 -9.26 -4.89 -13.92
N GLU A 20 -9.41 -5.42 -15.14
CA GLU A 20 -10.70 -5.91 -15.64
C GLU A 20 -11.23 -7.08 -14.79
N GLU A 21 -10.40 -8.04 -14.40
CA GLU A 21 -10.80 -9.16 -13.53
C GLU A 21 -11.35 -8.66 -12.18
N VAL A 22 -10.65 -7.74 -11.52
CA VAL A 22 -11.08 -7.16 -10.23
C VAL A 22 -12.37 -6.36 -10.40
N LEU A 23 -12.45 -5.51 -11.42
CA LEU A 23 -13.63 -4.67 -11.65
C LEU A 23 -14.87 -5.48 -12.05
N ASN A 24 -14.69 -6.56 -12.81
CA ASN A 24 -15.77 -7.48 -13.17
C ASN A 24 -16.33 -8.21 -11.95
N GLN A 25 -15.50 -8.58 -10.98
CA GLN A 25 -15.97 -9.16 -9.70
C GLN A 25 -16.83 -8.16 -8.91
N LEU A 26 -16.55 -6.87 -9.05
CA LEU A 26 -17.35 -5.79 -8.45
C LEU A 26 -18.58 -5.41 -9.29
N GLY A 27 -18.77 -6.01 -10.48
CA GLY A 27 -19.83 -5.66 -11.42
C GLY A 27 -19.67 -4.28 -12.06
N ILE A 28 -18.44 -3.74 -12.08
CA ILE A 28 -18.13 -2.40 -12.58
C ILE A 28 -17.39 -2.54 -13.93
N PRO A 29 -17.91 -2.01 -15.05
CA PRO A 29 -17.16 -2.02 -16.29
C PRO A 29 -16.00 -1.02 -16.24
N MET A 30 -14.92 -1.31 -16.98
CA MET A 30 -13.68 -0.51 -16.99
C MET A 30 -13.92 0.99 -17.25
N SER A 31 -14.81 1.32 -18.19
CA SER A 31 -15.17 2.71 -18.52
C SER A 31 -15.83 3.44 -17.34
N ASN A 32 -16.68 2.76 -16.57
CA ASN A 32 -17.30 3.34 -15.38
C ASN A 32 -16.27 3.57 -14.29
N ALA A 33 -15.31 2.65 -14.10
CA ALA A 33 -14.23 2.81 -13.13
C ALA A 33 -13.38 4.07 -13.44
N VAL A 34 -13.02 4.29 -14.71
CA VAL A 34 -12.32 5.51 -15.15
C VAL A 34 -13.17 6.76 -14.87
N GLY A 35 -14.48 6.70 -15.13
CA GLY A 35 -15.40 7.78 -14.80
C GLY A 35 -15.49 8.08 -13.30
N MET A 36 -15.52 7.04 -12.47
CA MET A 36 -15.51 7.17 -11.00
C MET A 36 -14.22 7.80 -10.50
N PHE A 37 -13.07 7.37 -11.04
CA PHE A 37 -11.78 7.97 -10.72
C PHE A 37 -11.75 9.48 -11.02
N LEU A 38 -12.17 9.88 -12.22
CA LEU A 38 -12.21 11.30 -12.60
C LEU A 38 -13.15 12.12 -11.69
N ARG A 39 -14.31 11.55 -11.31
CA ARG A 39 -15.21 12.20 -10.35
C ARG A 39 -14.57 12.39 -8.98
N GLN A 40 -13.82 11.39 -8.51
CA GLN A 40 -13.10 11.50 -7.24
C GLN A 40 -12.00 12.56 -7.29
N VAL A 41 -11.27 12.66 -8.40
CA VAL A 41 -10.28 13.73 -8.60
C VAL A 41 -10.92 15.11 -8.50
N VAL A 42 -12.07 15.31 -9.15
CA VAL A 42 -12.82 16.57 -9.10
C VAL A 42 -13.36 16.86 -7.70
N LEU A 43 -13.91 15.85 -7.02
CA LEU A 43 -14.51 15.99 -5.70
C LEU A 43 -13.46 16.35 -4.63
N GLN A 44 -12.32 15.68 -4.65
CA GLN A 44 -11.25 15.84 -3.66
C GLN A 44 -10.28 16.98 -4.01
N ARG A 45 -10.36 17.54 -5.23
CA ARG A 45 -9.38 18.49 -5.78
C ARG A 45 -7.95 17.96 -5.64
N GLY A 46 -7.77 16.66 -5.87
CA GLY A 46 -6.53 15.94 -5.60
C GLY A 46 -6.56 14.52 -6.16
N ILE A 47 -5.48 13.76 -5.93
CA ILE A 47 -5.39 12.37 -6.37
C ILE A 47 -6.10 11.48 -5.32
N PRO A 48 -7.10 10.67 -5.71
CA PRO A 48 -7.97 9.94 -4.79
C PRO A 48 -7.38 8.59 -4.35
N PHE A 49 -6.07 8.53 -4.21
CA PHE A 49 -5.34 7.44 -3.61
C PHE A 49 -4.12 8.00 -2.91
N GLU A 50 -3.68 7.34 -1.85
CA GLU A 50 -2.50 7.78 -1.10
C GLU A 50 -1.25 7.59 -1.96
N MET A 51 -0.59 8.69 -2.33
CA MET A 51 0.73 8.64 -2.98
C MET A 51 1.79 8.32 -1.93
N LYS A 52 1.89 7.05 -1.55
CA LYS A 52 2.93 6.53 -0.67
C LYS A 52 4.01 5.86 -1.52
N LEU A 53 5.26 6.30 -1.35
CA LEU A 53 6.37 5.38 -1.60
C LEU A 53 6.21 4.19 -0.65
N PRO A 54 6.50 2.94 -1.07
CA PRO A 54 6.46 1.80 -0.16
C PRO A 54 7.24 2.17 1.10
N ALA A 55 6.55 2.17 2.24
CA ALA A 55 7.08 2.76 3.45
C ALA A 55 8.33 1.98 3.88
N ASN A 56 9.50 2.61 3.76
CA ASN A 56 10.69 2.24 4.53
C ASN A 56 10.51 2.73 5.98
N ALA A 57 9.39 2.40 6.62
CA ALA A 57 9.16 2.74 8.02
C ALA A 57 9.08 1.44 8.83
N PRO A 58 9.64 1.41 10.06
CA PRO A 58 9.48 0.26 10.93
C PRO A 58 8.00 0.11 11.23
N ILE A 59 7.52 -1.13 11.24
CA ILE A 59 6.12 -1.44 11.50
C ILE A 59 5.77 -0.95 12.91
N ALA A 60 4.95 0.08 13.01
CA ALA A 60 4.49 0.59 14.30
C ALA A 60 3.53 -0.42 14.96
N PHE A 61 3.79 -0.73 16.23
CA PHE A 61 3.02 -1.70 17.03
C PHE A 61 1.49 -1.47 16.99
N GLY A 62 1.05 -0.21 16.92
CA GLY A 62 -0.36 0.16 16.89
C GLY A 62 -1.10 -0.14 15.56
N ALA A 63 -0.38 -0.49 14.49
CA ALA A 63 -0.96 -0.76 13.18
C ALA A 63 -1.19 -2.27 12.90
N LEU A 64 -0.81 -3.15 13.83
CA LEU A 64 -0.90 -4.61 13.64
C LEU A 64 -2.19 -5.17 14.21
N THR A 65 -2.81 -6.08 13.46
CA THR A 65 -3.84 -6.97 14.02
C THR A 65 -3.18 -8.01 14.93
N LYS A 66 -3.91 -8.56 15.92
CA LYS A 66 -3.37 -9.56 16.87
C LYS A 66 -2.60 -10.70 16.18
N LYS A 67 -3.12 -11.20 15.06
CA LYS A 67 -2.49 -12.28 14.28
C LYS A 67 -1.14 -11.87 13.67
N GLN A 68 -1.03 -10.64 13.19
CA GLN A 68 0.22 -10.14 12.62
C GLN A 68 1.25 -9.88 13.73
N PHE A 69 0.81 -9.37 14.89
CA PHE A 69 1.67 -9.22 16.06
C PHE A 69 2.25 -10.56 16.53
N ASP A 70 1.42 -11.60 16.67
CA ASP A 70 1.86 -12.94 17.07
C ASP A 70 2.88 -13.52 16.08
N THR A 71 2.71 -13.25 14.79
CA THR A 71 3.63 -13.70 13.74
C THR A 71 4.99 -13.03 13.85
N GLU A 72 5.03 -11.71 14.08
CA GLU A 72 6.30 -10.98 14.24
C GLU A 72 7.00 -11.31 15.56
N MET A 73 6.25 -11.54 16.65
CA MET A 73 6.80 -12.00 17.93
C MET A 73 7.46 -13.38 17.82
N ASN A 74 6.84 -14.31 17.08
CA ASN A 74 7.41 -15.63 16.86
C ASN A 74 8.74 -15.57 16.10
N LYS A 75 8.84 -14.71 15.07
CA LYS A 75 10.11 -14.46 14.36
C LYS A 75 11.19 -13.92 15.31
N GLY A 76 10.84 -12.96 16.17
CA GLY A 76 11.77 -12.45 17.18
C GLY A 76 12.25 -13.51 18.16
N MET A 77 11.37 -14.42 18.59
CA MET A 77 11.74 -15.56 19.44
C MET A 77 12.68 -16.54 18.73
N ASP A 78 12.51 -16.74 17.43
CA ASP A 78 13.39 -17.59 16.64
C ASP A 78 14.76 -16.95 16.41
N ASP A 79 14.83 -15.62 16.22
CA ASP A 79 16.09 -14.88 16.12
C ASP A 79 16.88 -14.89 17.45
N ILE A 80 16.20 -14.81 18.59
CA ILE A 80 16.82 -14.97 19.93
C ILE A 80 17.41 -16.38 20.08
N LYS A 81 16.66 -17.43 19.69
CA LYS A 81 17.17 -18.82 19.72
C LYS A 81 18.36 -19.02 18.76
N ALA A 82 18.38 -18.31 17.64
CA ALA A 82 19.47 -18.32 16.68
C ALA A 82 20.68 -17.45 17.09
N GLY A 83 20.62 -16.77 18.25
CA GLY A 83 21.69 -15.91 18.76
C GLY A 83 21.84 -14.58 18.02
N LYS A 84 20.88 -14.20 17.17
CA LYS A 84 20.86 -12.92 16.45
C LYS A 84 20.28 -11.81 17.34
N VAL A 85 20.96 -11.57 18.44
CA VAL A 85 20.59 -10.54 19.41
C VAL A 85 21.46 -9.30 19.21
N TYR A 86 20.83 -8.14 19.27
CA TYR A 86 21.51 -6.85 19.16
C TYR A 86 21.43 -6.14 20.50
N SER A 87 22.48 -5.42 20.89
CA SER A 87 22.43 -4.59 22.08
C SER A 87 21.51 -3.41 21.85
N SER A 88 20.82 -2.99 22.91
CA SER A 88 19.99 -1.78 22.96
C SER A 88 20.65 -0.59 22.26
N ASP A 89 21.92 -0.32 22.59
CA ASP A 89 22.67 0.83 22.07
C ASP A 89 22.95 0.75 20.56
N THR A 90 23.06 -0.46 20.01
CA THR A 90 23.29 -0.67 18.58
C THR A 90 21.98 -0.43 17.82
N VAL A 91 20.88 -0.98 18.33
CA VAL A 91 19.54 -0.80 17.76
C VAL A 91 19.14 0.68 17.78
N GLU A 92 19.40 1.39 18.88
CA GLU A 92 19.08 2.82 18.98
C GLU A 92 19.86 3.68 17.96
N LYS A 93 21.14 3.37 17.73
CA LYS A 93 21.95 4.06 16.72
C LYS A 93 21.46 3.81 15.30
N GLU A 94 21.07 2.58 14.99
CA GLU A 94 20.54 2.24 13.67
C GLU A 94 19.15 2.85 13.44
N MET A 95 18.29 2.85 14.47
CA MET A 95 16.98 3.50 14.38
C MET A 95 17.09 5.02 14.17
N LYS A 96 18.01 5.69 14.89
CA LYS A 96 18.33 7.11 14.67
C LYS A 96 18.86 7.40 13.27
N ARG A 97 19.70 6.51 12.73
CA ARG A 97 20.34 6.68 11.41
C ARG A 97 19.34 6.47 10.28
N ASP A 98 18.57 5.40 10.33
CA ASP A 98 17.78 4.92 9.19
C ASP A 98 16.35 5.47 9.21
N PHE A 99 15.83 5.82 10.39
CA PHE A 99 14.46 6.30 10.57
C PHE A 99 14.34 7.66 11.27
N GLY A 100 15.44 8.23 11.76
CA GLY A 100 15.46 9.56 12.39
C GLY A 100 14.74 9.63 13.73
N VAL A 101 14.53 8.49 14.41
CA VAL A 101 13.81 8.35 15.69
C VAL A 101 14.79 8.14 16.83
#